data_AF-A0A8X6GIH2-F1
#
_entry.id   AF-A0A8X6GIH2-F1
#
_cell.length_a   1.000
_cell.length_b   1.000
_cell.length_c   1.000
_cell.angle_alpha   90.00
_cell.angle_beta   90.00
_cell.angle_gamma   90.00
#
_symmetry.space_group_name_H-M   'P 1'
#
loop_
_entity.id
_entity.type
_entity.pdbx_description
1 polymer ?
#
loop_
_entity_poly.entity_id
_entity_poly.type
_entity_poly.pdbx_seq_one_letter_code
_entity_poly.pdbx_strand_id
1 'polypeptide(L)'
;MVCLEEIPAIAVLLKTAPASTVQLLHKIVNDEPYDKSSRKTLKKFAGFPQHYDLEARKEKILKEFTKTELITVCTMLGLNCTGSAKELNERIFKNLSDLTSLKNNFTEDLTDDEEIDSTPFSRESVCNSNKQLPTPQTGPLGTFNEVAELLPILSLFPPTEEIQHH
;
A
#
# COMPACT_ATOMS: atom_id res chain seq x y z
N MET A 1 10.31 -10.58 25.17
CA MET A 1 10.52 -9.63 24.07
C MET A 1 9.83 -10.26 22.88
N VAL A 2 8.72 -9.71 22.39
CA VAL A 2 7.91 -10.36 21.34
C VAL A 2 8.64 -10.23 20.00
N CYS A 3 8.87 -11.35 19.32
CA CYS A 3 9.45 -11.38 17.97
C CYS A 3 8.39 -11.72 16.91
N LEU A 4 8.66 -11.42 15.64
CA LEU A 4 7.76 -11.77 14.53
C LEU A 4 7.48 -13.28 14.43
N GLU A 5 8.44 -14.14 14.83
CA GLU A 5 8.24 -15.59 14.91
C GLU A 5 7.22 -16.03 15.98
N GLU A 6 7.08 -15.28 17.07
CA GLU A 6 6.15 -15.62 18.16
C GLU A 6 4.69 -15.33 17.82
N ILE A 7 4.45 -14.59 16.73
CA ILE A 7 3.11 -14.28 16.24
C ILE A 7 2.78 -15.27 15.12
N PRO A 8 1.99 -16.33 15.37
CA PRO A 8 1.76 -17.41 14.40
C PRO A 8 1.17 -16.91 13.07
N ALA A 9 0.25 -15.93 13.12
CA ALA A 9 -0.32 -15.31 11.93
C ALA A 9 0.75 -14.69 11.03
N ILE A 10 1.65 -13.89 11.61
CA ILE A 10 2.74 -13.24 10.86
C ILE A 10 3.80 -14.25 10.44
N ALA A 11 4.10 -15.24 11.27
CA ALA A 11 5.04 -16.30 10.94
C ALA A 11 4.57 -17.11 9.72
N VAL A 12 3.27 -17.37 9.59
CA VAL A 12 2.66 -17.98 8.40
C VAL A 12 2.75 -17.03 7.21
N LEU A 13 2.36 -15.76 7.36
CA LEU A 13 2.45 -14.76 6.30
C LEU A 13 3.88 -14.60 5.77
N LEU A 14 4.91 -14.59 6.63
CA LEU A 14 6.31 -14.53 6.21
C LEU A 14 6.78 -15.79 5.47
N LYS A 15 6.15 -16.95 5.74
CA LYS A 15 6.43 -18.22 5.04
C LYS A 15 5.73 -18.27 3.69
N THR A 16 4.47 -17.85 3.62
CA THR A 16 3.62 -17.92 2.41
C THR A 16 3.81 -16.72 1.48
N ALA A 17 4.26 -15.58 2.00
CA ALA A 17 4.48 -14.37 1.21
C ALA A 17 5.56 -14.60 0.13
N PRO A 18 5.37 -13.99 -1.06
CA PRO A 18 6.33 -14.09 -2.14
C PRO A 18 7.65 -13.41 -1.76
N ALA A 19 8.75 -13.88 -2.36
CA ALA A 19 10.09 -13.37 -2.08
C ALA A 19 10.17 -11.85 -2.28
N SER A 20 9.52 -11.30 -3.30
CA SER A 20 9.46 -9.86 -3.56
C SER A 20 8.85 -9.06 -2.40
N THR A 21 7.77 -9.55 -1.77
CA THR A 21 7.17 -8.87 -0.61
C THR A 21 8.06 -8.95 0.62
N VAL A 22 8.68 -10.11 0.85
CA VAL A 22 9.64 -10.30 1.95
C VAL A 22 10.88 -9.42 1.75
N GLN A 23 11.32 -9.25 0.50
CA GLN A 23 12.39 -8.34 0.11
C GLN A 23 12.06 -6.90 0.47
N LEU A 24 10.85 -6.44 0.13
CA LEU A 24 10.41 -5.09 0.44
C LEU A 24 10.34 -4.86 1.95
N LEU A 25 9.76 -5.79 2.70
CA LEU A 25 9.71 -5.66 4.16
C LEU A 25 11.11 -5.66 4.76
N HIS A 26 12.01 -6.55 4.31
CA HIS A 26 13.40 -6.57 4.77
C HIS A 26 14.10 -5.24 4.49
N LYS A 27 13.94 -4.72 3.28
CA LYS A 27 14.52 -3.43 2.90
C LYS A 27 13.94 -2.32 3.77
N ILE A 28 12.63 -2.28 4.02
CA ILE A 28 12.00 -1.27 4.89
C ILE A 28 12.58 -1.31 6.31
N VAL A 29 12.74 -2.50 6.88
CA VAL A 29 13.16 -2.70 8.28
C VAL A 29 14.67 -2.55 8.49
N ASN A 30 15.48 -3.20 7.66
CA ASN A 30 16.94 -3.29 7.87
C ASN A 30 17.76 -2.32 7.00
N ASP A 31 17.15 -1.68 5.99
CA ASP A 31 17.88 -0.91 4.95
C ASP A 31 18.96 -1.70 4.20
N GLU A 32 18.93 -3.03 4.33
CA GLU A 32 19.96 -3.90 3.78
C GLU A 32 19.40 -4.63 2.56
N PRO A 33 20.23 -4.88 1.52
CA PRO A 33 19.86 -5.73 0.41
C PRO A 33 19.35 -7.09 0.91
N TYR A 34 18.43 -7.66 0.15
CA TYR A 34 17.89 -8.96 0.48
C TYR A 34 18.94 -10.05 0.32
N ASP A 35 19.13 -10.82 1.38
CA ASP A 35 19.98 -12.01 1.44
C ASP A 35 19.14 -13.26 1.73
N LYS A 36 19.72 -14.44 1.49
CA LYS A 36 19.13 -15.73 1.90
C LYS A 36 18.81 -15.77 3.40
N SER A 37 19.51 -14.98 4.21
CA SER A 37 19.30 -14.85 5.65
C SER A 37 18.21 -13.84 6.03
N SER A 38 17.74 -12.99 5.11
CA SER A 38 16.73 -11.96 5.38
C SER A 38 15.45 -12.52 6.00
N ARG A 39 15.02 -13.71 5.55
CA ARG A 39 13.84 -14.38 6.12
C ARG A 39 14.07 -14.88 7.55
N LYS A 40 15.31 -15.23 7.91
CA LYS A 40 15.69 -15.59 9.30
C LYS A 40 15.81 -14.35 10.17
N THR A 41 16.37 -13.26 9.63
CA THR A 41 16.50 -11.97 10.33
C THR A 41 15.13 -11.37 10.63
N LEU A 42 14.21 -11.37 9.66
CA LEU A 42 12.82 -10.94 9.86
C LEU A 42 12.13 -11.73 10.97
N LYS A 43 12.30 -13.06 11.03
CA LYS A 43 11.71 -13.87 12.11
C LYS A 43 12.20 -13.47 13.51
N LYS A 44 13.47 -13.09 13.61
CA LYS A 44 14.11 -12.63 14.85
C LYS A 44 13.92 -11.14 15.10
N PHE A 45 13.20 -10.44 14.22
CA PHE A 45 12.92 -9.02 14.40
C PHE A 45 11.94 -8.84 15.56
N ALA A 46 12.35 -8.02 16.53
CA ALA A 46 11.62 -7.76 17.76
C ALA A 46 11.16 -6.29 17.88
N GLY A 47 11.18 -5.56 16.77
CA GLY A 47 10.88 -4.13 16.72
C GLY A 47 12.13 -3.26 16.50
N PHE A 48 11.90 -1.97 16.26
CA PHE A 48 12.97 -0.98 16.09
C PHE A 48 13.54 -0.57 17.46
N PRO A 49 14.87 -0.38 17.57
CA PRO A 49 15.46 0.14 18.80
C PRO A 49 14.97 1.56 19.11
N GLN A 50 14.90 1.94 20.39
CA GLN A 50 14.36 3.24 20.84
C GLN A 50 15.11 4.46 20.27
N HIS A 51 16.38 4.29 19.90
CA HIS A 51 17.21 5.32 19.27
C HIS A 51 17.21 5.27 17.73
N TYR A 52 16.36 4.44 17.13
CA TYR A 52 16.28 4.33 15.68
C TYR A 52 15.56 5.55 15.09
N ASP A 53 16.15 6.15 14.05
CA ASP A 53 15.58 7.30 13.37
C ASP A 53 14.44 6.87 12.43
N LEU A 54 13.27 6.63 13.03
CA LEU A 54 12.06 6.24 12.30
C LEU A 54 11.60 7.33 11.34
N GLU A 55 11.82 8.61 11.67
CA GLU A 55 11.37 9.73 10.83
C GLU A 55 12.20 9.85 9.55
N ALA A 56 13.53 9.84 9.66
CA ALA A 56 14.43 9.80 8.50
C ALA A 56 14.19 8.53 7.69
N ARG A 57 13.95 7.40 8.35
CA ARG A 57 13.62 6.14 7.69
C ARG A 57 12.33 6.24 6.89
N LYS A 58 11.25 6.74 7.49
CA LYS A 58 9.97 6.93 6.82
C LYS A 58 10.12 7.79 5.57
N GLU A 59 10.83 8.91 5.66
CA GLU A 59 11.05 9.79 4.51
C GLU A 59 11.84 9.10 3.40
N LYS A 60 12.89 8.34 3.74
CA LYS A 60 13.68 7.56 2.77
C LYS A 60 12.80 6.52 2.06
N ILE A 61 11.96 5.80 2.80
CA ILE A 61 11.03 4.83 2.21
C ILE A 61 10.03 5.52 1.28
N LEU A 62 9.49 6.69 1.63
CA LEU A 62 8.57 7.42 0.74
C LEU A 62 9.23 7.90 -0.57
N LYS A 63 10.55 8.12 -0.56
CA LYS A 63 11.32 8.51 -1.74
C LYS A 63 11.72 7.31 -2.60
N GLU A 64 12.08 6.18 -1.98
CA GLU A 64 12.53 4.98 -2.69
C GLU A 64 11.40 4.03 -3.12
N PHE A 65 10.30 4.00 -2.38
CA PHE A 65 9.21 3.05 -2.59
C PHE A 65 8.01 3.72 -3.24
N THR A 66 7.35 2.99 -4.15
CA THR A 66 6.09 3.45 -4.71
C THR A 66 4.94 3.16 -3.74
N LYS A 67 3.82 3.87 -3.91
CA LYS A 67 2.60 3.59 -3.14
C LYS A 67 2.17 2.12 -3.25
N THR A 68 2.36 1.50 -4.42
CA THR A 68 2.02 0.09 -4.65
C THR A 68 2.83 -0.84 -3.76
N GLU A 69 4.13 -0.62 -3.63
CA GLU A 69 5.02 -1.42 -2.77
C GLU A 69 4.61 -1.30 -1.29
N LEU A 70 4.25 -0.09 -0.85
CA LEU A 70 3.72 0.15 0.49
C LEU A 70 2.40 -0.59 0.72
N ILE A 71 1.50 -0.61 -0.27
CA ILE A 71 0.24 -1.37 -0.23
C ILE A 71 0.53 -2.87 -0.13
N THR A 72 1.49 -3.40 -0.88
CA THR A 72 1.87 -4.82 -0.83
C THR A 72 2.35 -5.21 0.56
N VAL A 73 3.19 -4.39 1.19
CA VAL A 73 3.67 -4.63 2.56
C VAL A 73 2.55 -4.49 3.58
N CYS A 74 1.71 -3.47 3.44
CA CYS A 74 0.56 -3.24 4.31
C CYS A 74 -0.45 -4.40 4.24
N THR A 75 -0.72 -4.91 3.04
CA THR A 75 -1.58 -6.09 2.78
C THR A 75 -0.98 -7.34 3.41
N MET A 76 0.34 -7.53 3.28
CA MET A 76 1.03 -8.67 3.89
C MET A 76 0.97 -8.64 5.41
N LEU A 77 1.05 -7.45 6.02
CA LEU A 77 0.90 -7.28 7.46
C LEU A 77 -0.56 -7.35 7.93
N GLY A 78 -1.52 -7.63 7.04
CA GLY A 78 -2.95 -7.67 7.39
C GLY A 78 -3.53 -6.31 7.77
N LEU A 79 -2.85 -5.21 7.43
CA LEU A 79 -3.23 -3.86 7.82
C LEU A 79 -4.10 -3.17 6.76
N ASN A 80 -4.88 -2.19 7.20
CA ASN A 80 -5.74 -1.42 6.32
C ASN A 80 -4.92 -0.48 5.42
N CYS A 81 -4.92 -0.75 4.12
CA CYS A 81 -4.19 0.00 3.08
C CYS A 81 -4.90 1.31 2.65
N THR A 82 -5.68 1.93 3.53
CA THR A 82 -6.42 3.16 3.25
C THR A 82 -5.58 4.40 3.52
N GLY A 83 -5.60 5.35 2.58
CA GLY A 83 -4.98 6.66 2.74
C GLY A 83 -3.88 6.99 1.73
N SER A 84 -3.09 7.99 2.07
CA SER A 84 -1.92 8.46 1.33
C SER A 84 -0.69 7.58 1.58
N ALA A 85 0.32 7.63 0.69
CA ALA A 85 1.56 6.87 0.88
C ALA A 85 2.23 7.15 2.25
N LYS A 86 2.17 8.41 2.71
CA LYS A 86 2.67 8.82 4.02
C LYS A 86 1.94 8.12 5.17
N GLU A 87 0.61 8.10 5.13
CA GLU A 87 -0.21 7.46 6.17
C GLU A 87 0.02 5.95 6.21
N LEU A 88 0.12 5.31 5.04
CA LEU A 88 0.47 3.89 4.93
C LEU A 88 1.81 3.61 5.59
N ASN A 89 2.80 4.42 5.26
CA ASN A 89 4.16 4.28 5.78
C ASN A 89 4.20 4.45 7.30
N GLU A 90 3.59 5.50 7.84
CA GLU A 90 3.49 5.72 9.29
C GLU A 90 2.81 4.55 10.00
N ARG A 91 1.74 4.01 9.41
CA ARG A 91 1.01 2.88 9.98
C ARG A 91 1.83 1.59 9.94
N ILE A 92 2.57 1.31 8.87
CA ILE A 92 3.49 0.18 8.79
C ILE A 92 4.58 0.29 9.87
N PHE A 93 5.26 1.44 9.94
CA PHE A 93 6.33 1.65 10.93
C PHE A 93 5.82 1.57 12.37
N LYS A 94 4.65 2.13 12.67
CA LYS A 94 4.04 2.05 14.01
C LYS A 94 3.80 0.60 14.43
N ASN A 95 3.25 -0.23 13.55
CA ASN A 95 2.97 -1.63 13.84
C ASN A 95 4.23 -2.51 13.88
N LEU A 96 5.25 -2.17 13.08
CA LEU A 96 6.55 -2.85 13.14
C LEU A 96 7.33 -2.48 14.41
N SER A 97 7.16 -1.27 14.94
CA SER A 97 7.71 -0.87 16.25
C SER A 97 6.95 -1.50 17.41
N ASP A 98 5.63 -1.68 17.28
CA ASP A 98 4.76 -2.22 18.32
C ASP A 98 4.14 -3.57 17.90
N LEU A 99 4.97 -4.62 17.98
CA LEU A 99 4.57 -5.98 17.59
C LEU A 99 3.42 -6.53 18.46
N THR A 100 3.26 -6.03 19.69
CA THR A 100 2.15 -6.39 20.57
C THR A 100 0.82 -5.88 20.02
N SER A 101 0.76 -4.62 19.59
CA SER A 101 -0.42 -4.04 18.94
C SER A 101 -0.75 -4.75 17.63
N LEU A 102 0.29 -5.10 16.85
CA LEU A 102 0.12 -5.87 15.63
C LEU A 102 -0.44 -7.27 15.92
N LYS A 103 0.08 -7.98 16.92
CA LYS A 103 -0.44 -9.29 17.36
C LYS A 103 -1.90 -9.21 17.75
N ASN A 104 -2.26 -8.20 18.53
CA ASN A 104 -3.63 -8.01 18.98
C ASN A 104 -4.54 -7.87 17.77
N ASN A 105 -4.20 -7.08 16.76
CA ASN A 105 -5.00 -6.94 15.53
C ASN A 105 -5.34 -8.27 14.80
N PHE A 106 -4.49 -9.30 14.94
CA PHE A 106 -4.77 -10.65 14.43
C PHE A 106 -5.56 -11.55 15.40
N THR A 107 -5.62 -11.19 16.68
CA THR A 107 -6.24 -11.98 17.75
C THR A 107 -7.67 -11.51 18.07
N GLU A 108 -8.05 -10.26 17.75
CA GLU A 108 -9.37 -9.67 18.11
C GLU A 108 -10.56 -10.30 17.35
N ASP A 109 -10.33 -11.28 16.48
CA ASP A 109 -11.35 -12.03 15.73
C ASP A 109 -11.72 -13.37 16.40
N LEU A 110 -11.16 -13.71 17.57
CA LEU A 110 -11.38 -14.99 18.26
C LEU A 110 -11.90 -14.82 19.70
N THR A 111 -12.83 -13.90 19.93
CA THR A 111 -13.63 -13.90 21.16
C THR A 111 -15.10 -14.12 20.81
N ASP A 112 -15.46 -15.36 20.49
CA ASP A 112 -16.60 -16.06 21.11
C ASP A 112 -16.54 -17.55 20.73
N ASP A 113 -16.64 -18.40 21.75
CA ASP A 113 -17.00 -19.83 21.77
C ASP A 113 -16.35 -20.86 20.82
N GLU A 114 -15.72 -21.82 21.49
CA GLU A 114 -15.73 -23.27 21.25
C GLU A 114 -15.42 -23.86 19.85
N GLU A 115 -14.49 -24.81 19.92
CA GLU A 115 -14.30 -25.98 19.07
C GLU A 115 -13.77 -25.82 17.63
N ILE A 116 -12.73 -26.60 17.41
CA ILE A 116 -12.00 -26.90 16.17
C ILE A 116 -12.95 -27.20 15.00
N ASP A 117 -12.84 -26.47 13.89
CA ASP A 117 -12.84 -27.08 12.56
C ASP A 117 -12.07 -26.24 11.53
N SER A 118 -11.38 -26.94 10.64
CA SER A 118 -10.48 -26.39 9.64
C SER A 118 -11.24 -25.67 8.54
N THR A 119 -11.01 -24.37 8.35
CA THR A 119 -11.31 -23.72 7.06
C THR A 119 -10.21 -22.77 6.61
N PRO A 120 -9.80 -22.81 5.33
CA PRO A 120 -8.73 -21.98 4.81
C PRO A 120 -9.22 -20.56 4.56
N PHE A 121 -8.41 -19.60 5.03
CA PHE A 121 -8.16 -18.27 4.46
C PHE A 121 -9.06 -17.91 3.25
N SER A 122 -10.04 -17.06 3.48
CA SER A 122 -10.57 -16.16 2.46
C SER A 122 -10.97 -14.86 3.12
N ARG A 123 -9.98 -14.12 3.61
CA ARG A 123 -10.17 -12.69 3.81
C ARG A 123 -9.87 -12.02 2.48
N GLU A 124 -10.92 -11.94 1.68
CA GLU A 124 -10.98 -11.11 0.48
C GLU A 124 -10.49 -9.69 0.83
N SER A 125 -9.30 -9.38 0.35
CA SER A 125 -8.79 -8.02 0.34
C SER A 125 -9.40 -7.33 -0.86
N VAL A 126 -10.24 -6.32 -0.63
CA VAL A 126 -10.43 -5.27 -1.62
C VAL A 126 -10.14 -3.94 -0.95
N CYS A 127 -8.87 -3.54 -1.07
CA CYS A 127 -8.50 -2.14 -0.95
C CYS A 127 -9.12 -1.43 -2.17
N ASN A 128 -10.35 -0.92 -2.03
CA ASN A 128 -11.01 -0.13 -3.08
C ASN A 128 -10.15 1.08 -3.44
N SER A 129 -9.36 0.94 -4.50
CA SER A 129 -8.78 2.07 -5.21
C SER A 129 -9.86 2.64 -6.12
N ASN A 130 -10.79 3.41 -5.57
CA ASN A 130 -11.65 4.27 -6.40
C ASN A 130 -10.78 5.39 -6.98
N LYS A 131 -10.13 5.08 -8.11
CA LYS A 131 -9.75 6.06 -9.11
C LYS A 131 -11.05 6.49 -9.76
N GLN A 132 -11.58 7.66 -9.38
CA GLN A 132 -12.64 8.30 -10.15
C GLN A 132 -12.00 8.84 -11.43
N LEU A 133 -12.04 8.02 -12.48
CA LEU A 133 -11.86 8.45 -13.86
C LEU A 133 -13.25 8.84 -14.39
N PRO A 134 -13.40 9.97 -15.09
CA PRO A 134 -14.67 10.34 -15.70
C PRO A 134 -15.08 9.36 -16.81
N THR A 135 -16.41 9.21 -16.88
CA THR A 135 -17.34 8.52 -17.79
C THR A 135 -16.89 8.30 -19.27
N PRO A 136 -17.48 7.32 -20.01
CA PRO A 136 -18.80 7.53 -20.62
C PRO A 136 -19.77 6.34 -20.49
N GLN A 137 -21.04 6.70 -20.31
CA GLN A 137 -22.19 5.82 -20.47
C GLN A 137 -22.27 5.31 -21.91
N THR A 138 -22.42 4.01 -22.09
CA THR A 138 -22.93 3.44 -23.35
C THR A 138 -24.40 3.09 -23.13
N GLY A 139 -25.27 4.01 -23.54
CA GLY A 139 -26.68 3.73 -23.79
C GLY A 139 -26.86 3.03 -25.16
N PRO A 140 -28.02 2.41 -25.39
CA PRO A 140 -28.20 1.39 -26.43
C PRO A 140 -28.44 1.94 -27.84
N LEU A 141 -28.23 1.02 -28.78
CA LEU A 141 -28.52 1.04 -30.22
C LEU A 141 -29.79 1.81 -30.66
N GLY A 142 -29.65 2.48 -31.81
CA GLY A 142 -30.71 3.06 -32.65
C GLY A 142 -30.52 4.57 -32.79
N THR A 143 -30.40 5.22 -33.95
CA THR A 143 -30.94 4.95 -35.28
C THR A 143 -30.15 5.80 -36.29
N PHE A 144 -30.03 5.32 -37.54
CA PHE A 144 -29.41 5.99 -38.69
C PHE A 144 -30.11 7.31 -39.10
N ASN A 145 -29.31 8.33 -39.46
CA ASN A 145 -29.46 9.27 -40.60
C ASN A 145 -28.41 10.40 -40.43
N GLU A 146 -27.40 10.54 -41.27
CA GLU A 146 -27.37 11.06 -42.65
C GLU A 146 -27.21 12.61 -42.73
N VAL A 147 -26.17 12.97 -43.51
CA VAL A 147 -25.76 14.23 -44.19
C VAL A 147 -25.21 15.45 -43.43
N ALA A 148 -24.13 15.97 -44.05
CA ALA A 148 -23.71 17.39 -44.12
C ALA A 148 -23.21 18.04 -42.81
N GLU A 149 -22.16 18.86 -42.77
CA GLU A 149 -21.54 19.70 -43.78
C GLU A 149 -20.14 20.13 -43.33
N LEU A 150 -19.33 20.55 -44.29
CA LEU A 150 -17.98 21.09 -44.17
C LEU A 150 -17.96 22.41 -43.38
N LEU A 151 -16.84 22.72 -42.70
CA LEU A 151 -16.02 23.92 -42.96
C LEU A 151 -14.84 24.03 -41.95
N PRO A 152 -13.62 24.35 -42.42
CA PRO A 152 -12.49 24.72 -41.58
C PRO A 152 -12.43 26.25 -41.40
N ILE A 153 -12.33 26.75 -40.17
CA ILE A 153 -12.14 28.19 -39.92
C ILE A 153 -10.71 28.45 -39.42
N LEU A 154 -9.98 29.11 -40.31
CA LEU A 154 -8.76 29.86 -40.10
C LEU A 154 -9.11 31.26 -39.56
N SER A 155 -8.59 31.65 -38.39
CA SER A 155 -8.36 33.06 -37.99
C SER A 155 -7.22 33.06 -36.95
N LEU A 156 -6.03 33.64 -37.14
CA LEU A 156 -5.57 34.94 -37.61
C LEU A 156 -5.70 36.05 -36.53
N PHE A 157 -4.53 36.60 -36.13
CA PHE A 157 -4.24 37.85 -35.39
C PHE A 157 -4.06 37.82 -33.83
N PRO A 158 -3.24 38.73 -33.22
CA PRO A 158 -1.94 38.41 -32.59
C PRO A 158 -1.78 39.14 -31.21
N PRO A 159 -0.57 39.44 -30.66
CA PRO A 159 -0.38 39.82 -29.24
C PRO A 159 -0.51 41.34 -28.99
N THR A 160 -0.82 41.72 -27.74
CA THR A 160 -0.66 43.09 -27.24
C THR A 160 0.01 43.09 -25.86
N GLU A 161 1.21 43.68 -25.84
CA GLU A 161 1.80 44.38 -24.68
C GLU A 161 0.80 45.37 -24.07
N GLU A 162 0.70 45.42 -22.74
CA GLU A 162 0.67 46.68 -21.97
C GLU A 162 0.73 46.36 -20.45
N ILE A 163 1.86 46.60 -19.79
CA ILE A 163 1.87 46.93 -18.35
C ILE A 163 2.89 48.05 -18.16
N GLN A 164 2.38 49.29 -18.09
CA GLN A 164 3.12 50.43 -17.59
C GLN A 164 3.28 50.29 -16.07
N HIS A 165 4.49 50.52 -15.58
CA HIS A 165 4.77 50.73 -14.17
C HIS A 165 5.48 52.08 -14.06
N HIS A 166 4.79 53.09 -13.54
CA HIS A 166 5.42 54.24 -12.91
C HIS A 166 4.52 54.74 -11.77
#